data_AF-A0A7C2EJF5-F1
#
_entry.id   AF-A0A7C2EJF5-F1
#
_cell.length_a   1.000
_cell.length_b   1.000
_cell.length_c   1.000
_cell.angle_alpha   90.00
_cell.angle_beta   90.00
_cell.angle_gamma   90.00
#
_symmetry.space_group_name_H-M   'P 1'
#
loop_
_entity.id
_entity.type
_entity.pdbx_description
1 polymer ?
#
loop_
_entity_poly.entity_id
_entity_poly.type
_entity_poly.pdbx_seq_one_letter_code
_entity_poly.pdbx_strand_id
1 'polypeptide(L)'
;MAEEITPVDTKGAEVYVRLPEAAPEFLARLKEVLGRHRGSCPVYLYYPGENVVRKAPEGYWVDVTSPVVGILKEMVGEKNIKVAWRRA
;
A
#
# COMPACT_ATOMS: atom_id res chain seq x y z
N MET A 1 -5.80 -21.67 28.70
CA MET A 1 -6.19 -21.71 27.28
C MET A 1 -5.36 -20.65 26.59
N ALA A 2 -4.43 -21.05 25.72
CA ALA A 2 -3.64 -20.12 24.93
C ALA A 2 -4.41 -19.89 23.62
N GLU A 3 -4.75 -18.65 23.31
CA GLU A 3 -5.21 -18.29 21.97
C GLU A 3 -4.06 -18.55 21.00
N GLU A 4 -4.26 -19.52 20.10
CA GLU A 4 -3.38 -19.71 18.95
C GLU A 4 -3.57 -18.51 18.02
N ILE A 5 -2.65 -17.55 18.12
CA ILE A 5 -2.58 -16.43 17.19
C ILE A 5 -2.07 -17.02 15.86
N THR A 6 -2.99 -17.32 14.94
CA THR A 6 -2.61 -17.71 13.59
C THR A 6 -1.84 -16.55 12.93
N PRO A 7 -0.66 -16.80 12.35
CA PRO A 7 0.03 -15.77 11.60
C PRO A 7 -0.88 -15.33 10.45
N VAL A 8 -1.08 -14.02 10.32
CA VAL A 8 -1.87 -13.47 9.21
C VAL A 8 -1.12 -13.85 7.93
N ASP A 9 -1.68 -14.79 7.17
CA ASP A 9 -1.08 -15.21 5.91
C ASP A 9 -1.26 -14.04 4.92
N THR A 10 -0.21 -13.23 4.78
CA THR A 10 -0.17 -12.07 3.89
C THR A 10 0.16 -12.45 2.45
N LYS A 11 0.32 -13.75 2.14
CA LYS A 11 0.63 -14.19 0.78
C LYS A 11 -0.58 -13.92 -0.11
N GLY A 12 -0.44 -12.94 -1.00
CA GLY A 12 -1.49 -12.51 -1.91
C GLY A 12 -2.20 -11.22 -1.52
N ALA A 13 -1.72 -10.49 -0.50
CA ALA A 13 -2.18 -9.13 -0.24
C ALA A 13 -1.61 -8.14 -1.27
N GLU A 14 -2.46 -7.32 -1.87
CA GLU A 14 -2.12 -6.30 -2.85
C GLU A 14 -2.67 -4.94 -2.38
N VAL A 15 -1.85 -3.89 -2.45
CA VAL A 15 -2.24 -2.55 -2.01
C VAL A 15 -2.48 -1.67 -3.23
N TYR A 16 -3.65 -1.07 -3.32
CA TYR A 16 -4.02 -0.11 -4.35
C TYR A 16 -4.13 1.27 -3.72
N VAL A 17 -3.41 2.23 -4.29
CA VAL A 17 -3.37 3.62 -3.83
C VAL A 17 -3.76 4.52 -5.00
N ARG A 18 -4.86 5.24 -4.84
CA ARG A 18 -5.23 6.34 -5.73
C ARG A 18 -4.53 7.60 -5.26
N LEU A 19 -3.68 8.12 -6.12
CA LEU A 19 -3.00 9.38 -5.86
C LEU A 19 -4.01 10.51 -6.09
N PRO A 20 -4.16 11.47 -5.16
CA PRO A 20 -4.84 12.72 -5.45
C PRO A 20 -4.09 13.48 -6.56
N GLU A 21 -4.69 14.53 -7.12
CA GLU A 21 -3.93 15.53 -7.89
C GLU A 21 -2.80 16.07 -7.01
N ALA A 22 -1.59 15.55 -7.24
CA ALA A 22 -0.51 15.60 -6.26
C ALA A 22 0.62 16.50 -6.76
N ALA A 23 1.00 17.43 -5.89
CA ALA A 23 2.26 18.18 -6.01
C ALA A 23 3.47 17.22 -5.88
N PRO A 24 4.62 17.52 -6.50
CA PRO A 24 5.84 16.71 -6.43
C PRO A 24 6.27 16.30 -5.00
N GLU A 25 5.99 17.15 -4.02
CA GLU A 25 6.30 16.92 -2.60
C GLU A 25 5.54 15.73 -2.01
N PHE A 26 4.30 15.50 -2.45
CA PHE A 26 3.50 14.37 -2.01
C PHE A 26 4.09 13.04 -2.50
N LEU A 27 4.52 12.98 -3.76
CA LEU A 27 5.18 11.81 -4.31
C LEU A 27 6.50 11.48 -3.60
N ALA A 28 7.25 12.51 -3.19
CA ALA A 28 8.48 12.32 -2.41
C ALA A 28 8.16 11.69 -1.04
N ARG A 29 7.18 12.23 -0.31
CA ARG A 29 6.74 11.68 0.97
C ARG A 29 6.20 10.25 0.84
N LEU A 30 5.41 9.98 -0.20
CA LEU A 30 4.89 8.65 -0.48
C LEU A 30 6.03 7.64 -0.67
N LYS A 31 7.02 7.97 -1.51
CA LYS A 31 8.20 7.11 -1.73
C LYS A 31 8.97 6.85 -0.45
N GLU A 32 9.11 7.86 0.42
CA GLU A 32 9.77 7.70 1.72
C GLU A 32 9.02 6.70 2.60
N VAL A 33 7.70 6.85 2.74
CA VAL A 33 6.86 5.95 3.55
C VAL A 33 6.93 4.51 3.00
N LEU A 34 6.75 4.32 1.69
CA LEU A 34 6.85 3.00 1.08
C LEU A 34 8.25 2.38 1.28
N GLY A 35 9.31 3.19 1.19
CA GLY A 35 10.69 2.74 1.39
C GLY A 35 11.03 2.38 2.84
N ARG A 36 10.34 2.97 3.83
CA ARG A 36 10.53 2.67 5.27
C ARG A 36 9.79 1.41 5.71
N HIS A 37 8.71 1.06 5.03
CA HIS A 37 7.84 -0.06 5.38
C HIS A 37 7.89 -1.19 4.33
N ARG A 38 9.09 -1.55 3.88
CA ARG A 38 9.29 -2.54 2.81
C ARG A 38 8.78 -3.92 3.18
N GLY A 39 8.20 -4.62 2.21
CA GLY A 39 7.74 -5.99 2.37
C GLY A 39 7.39 -6.67 1.04
N SER A 40 6.66 -7.78 1.13
CA SER A 40 6.36 -8.64 -0.03
C SER A 40 5.07 -8.28 -0.76
N CYS A 41 4.30 -7.31 -0.27
CA CYS A 41 2.99 -6.98 -0.84
C CYS A 41 3.15 -5.91 -1.93
N PRO A 42 2.78 -6.21 -3.19
CA PRO A 42 2.90 -5.25 -4.28
C PRO A 42 1.96 -4.05 -4.08
N VAL A 43 2.47 -2.88 -4.44
CA VAL A 43 1.73 -1.62 -4.43
C VAL A 43 1.39 -1.23 -5.86
N TYR A 44 0.13 -0.86 -6.09
CA TYR A 44 -0.40 -0.37 -7.35
C TYR A 44 -0.86 1.07 -7.19
N LEU A 45 -0.38 1.95 -8.07
CA LEU A 45 -0.63 3.38 -8.04
C LEU A 45 -1.58 3.76 -9.18
N TYR A 46 -2.67 4.45 -8.86
CA TYR A 46 -3.55 5.09 -9.83
C TYR A 46 -3.23 6.58 -9.87
N TYR A 47 -2.77 7.08 -11.02
CA TYR A 47 -2.44 8.49 -11.21
C TYR A 47 -3.70 9.29 -11.58
N PRO A 48 -3.86 10.51 -11.03
CA PRO A 48 -4.99 11.38 -11.38
C PRO A 48 -4.97 11.68 -12.88
N GLY A 49 -6.13 11.55 -13.54
CA GLY A 49 -6.26 11.76 -14.99
C GLY A 49 -5.81 10.59 -15.86
N GLU A 50 -5.18 9.55 -15.31
CA GLU A 50 -4.86 8.31 -16.04
C GLU A 50 -5.87 7.22 -15.69
N ASN A 51 -6.34 6.45 -16.68
CA ASN A 51 -7.17 5.27 -16.43
C ASN A 51 -6.34 3.98 -16.24
N VAL A 52 -5.03 4.14 -16.02
CA VAL A 52 -4.07 3.03 -15.93
C VAL A 52 -3.56 2.92 -14.51
N VAL A 53 -3.55 1.69 -13.99
CA VAL A 53 -2.88 1.38 -12.73
C VAL A 53 -1.44 0.95 -13.02
N ARG A 54 -0.48 1.51 -12.29
CA ARG A 54 0.94 1.14 -12.42
C ARG A 54 1.40 0.38 -11.20
N LYS A 55 2.00 -0.78 -11.41
CA LYS A 55 2.68 -1.51 -10.33
C LYS A 55 3.95 -0.78 -9.94
N ALA A 56 4.13 -0.52 -8.65
CA ALA A 56 5.35 0.07 -8.13
C ALA A 56 6.51 -0.93 -8.23
N PRO A 57 7.76 -0.46 -8.41
CA PRO A 57 8.95 -1.28 -8.30
C PRO A 57 9.01 -2.03 -6.96
N GLU A 58 9.65 -3.20 -6.93
CA GLU A 58 9.78 -4.06 -5.74
C GLU A 58 10.36 -3.32 -4.52
N GLY A 59 11.25 -2.36 -4.73
CA GLY A 59 11.80 -1.52 -3.65
C GLY A 59 10.79 -0.61 -2.93
N TYR A 60 9.56 -0.54 -3.44
CA TYR A 60 8.41 0.20 -2.87
C TYR A 60 7.24 -0.72 -2.53
N TRP A 61 7.42 -2.03 -2.57
CA TRP A 61 6.45 -2.97 -2.02
C TRP A 61 6.47 -2.89 -0.51
N VAL A 62 5.34 -3.18 0.11
CA VAL A 62 5.14 -2.91 1.54
C VAL A 62 4.81 -4.14 2.34
N ASP A 63 5.04 -4.07 3.63
CA ASP A 63 4.52 -5.04 4.58
C ASP A 63 3.17 -4.54 5.12
N VAL A 64 2.07 -5.20 4.72
CA VAL A 64 0.71 -4.83 5.17
C VAL A 64 0.44 -5.15 6.64
N THR A 65 1.31 -5.92 7.30
CA THR A 65 1.25 -6.12 8.76
C THR A 65 1.84 -4.93 9.53
N SER A 66 2.62 -4.09 8.84
CA SER A 66 3.17 -2.85 9.38
C SER A 66 2.11 -1.73 9.38
N PRO A 67 2.32 -0.62 10.13
CA PRO A 67 1.36 0.49 10.18
C PRO A 67 1.22 1.26 8.86
N VAL A 68 1.93 0.86 7.80
CA VAL A 68 1.96 1.53 6.49
C VAL A 68 0.58 1.78 5.91
N VAL A 69 -0.37 0.83 6.04
CA VAL A 69 -1.72 1.01 5.50
C VAL A 69 -2.45 2.16 6.20
N GLY A 70 -2.28 2.28 7.52
CA GLY A 70 -2.84 3.39 8.31
C GLY A 70 -2.22 4.72 7.89
N ILE A 71 -0.89 4.79 7.82
CA ILE A 71 -0.16 5.99 7.40
C ILE A 71 -0.59 6.43 6.00
N LEU A 72 -0.64 5.49 5.05
CA LEU A 72 -1.05 5.80 3.69
C LEU A 72 -2.50 6.30 3.67
N LYS A 73 -3.41 5.73 4.47
CA LYS A 73 -4.82 6.17 4.56
C LYS A 73 -4.91 7.61 5.08
N GLU A 74 -4.09 7.98 6.04
CA GLU A 74 -4.01 9.37 6.52
C GLU A 74 -3.46 10.31 5.44
N MET A 75 -2.48 9.84 4.65
CA MET A 75 -1.87 10.64 3.59
C MET A 75 -2.79 10.88 2.39
N VAL A 76 -3.44 9.84 1.88
CA VAL A 76 -4.19 9.91 0.61
C VAL A 76 -5.71 9.96 0.84
N GLY A 77 -6.17 9.71 2.07
CA GLY A 77 -7.57 9.52 2.43
C GLY A 77 -8.00 8.05 2.34
N GLU A 78 -8.82 7.60 3.30
CA GLU A 78 -9.23 6.20 3.41
C GLU A 78 -9.92 5.65 2.15
N LYS A 79 -10.69 6.49 1.45
CA LYS A 79 -11.41 6.12 0.21
C LYS A 79 -10.47 5.90 -0.98
N ASN A 80 -9.25 6.42 -0.91
CA ASN A 80 -8.25 6.33 -1.96
C ASN A 80 -7.27 5.17 -1.73
N ILE A 81 -7.53 4.30 -0.75
CA ILE A 81 -6.75 3.08 -0.52
C ILE A 81 -7.65 1.86 -0.49
N LYS A 82 -7.16 0.79 -1.10
CA LYS A 82 -7.76 -0.52 -1.01
C LYS A 82 -6.70 -1.58 -0.81
N VAL A 83 -6.86 -2.40 0.22
CA VAL A 83 -6.08 -3.64 0.37
C VAL A 83 -6.94 -4.77 -0.18
N ALA A 84 -6.48 -5.44 -1.23
CA ALA A 84 -7.12 -6.62 -1.76
C ALA A 84 -6.39 -7.86 -1.26
N TRP A 85 -7.14 -8.84 -0.79
CA TRP A 85 -6.60 -10.13 -0.37
C TRP A 85 -6.97 -11.14 -1.44
N ARG A 86 -5.99 -11.64 -2.17
CA ARG A 86 -6.22 -12.75 -3.08
C ARG A 86 -6.30 -14.01 -2.23
N ARG A 87 -7.52 -14.49 -1.97
CA ARG A 87 -7.70 -15.85 -1.45
C ARG A 87 -7.22 -16.79 -2.55
N ALA A 88 -6.15 -17.53 -2.26
CA ALA A 88 -5.80 -18.72 -3.00
C ALA A 88 -6.83 -19.82 -2.74
#